data_AF-A0A662IPU5-F1
#
_entry.id   AF-A0A662IPU5-F1
#
_cell.length_a   1.000
_cell.length_b   1.000
_cell.length_c   1.000
_cell.angle_alpha   90.00
_cell.angle_beta   90.00
_cell.angle_gamma   90.00
#
_symmetry.space_group_name_H-M   'P 1'
#
loop_
_entity.id
_entity.type
_entity.pdbx_description
1 polymer ?
#
loop_
_entity_poly.entity_id
_entity_poly.type
_entity_poly.pdbx_seq_one_letter_code
_entity_poly.pdbx_strand_id
1 'polypeptide(L)'
;MKVLVFPFNSLILSDLVFRRGHEPLTSMSCIAGKVQDKRFERPPFNITDEDLARALKVAPADMPAGAKGRIALLMPLIYEAEAAIIMEDAEACFGPSGCLRANMTLLNILAKRGIPILKIEEPRDVEKAKKLLKEIDRFLGKPRSARPSGLSKGSSQALIIRTYPSPKVPTYPSAPFKIADLSCGLEYSGVFSEVVDAIRSIGAEPYIPEYSKEKVKQIEEVFGIKPASGDLRILLAQALSLTELSMGVKGAIVMTCFRCGEGSLIRNIVRSFIAEKLKIPVIAYSFTERTKAYNLYLRIEALYNMASKRKFYREPMKGLALGLDSGSTSTKAVVYDGKDVLGYSWIPTVDIEKDAERAVNKALKMAGVSKSQLDAIGVTGYGRFKAEKMFQEAFKVDDVNSSALGAILLSKSKSCLILDIGGTDSKAISIRDMNPTSFSVGGTCAGASGRFLEIVASRLGVSVGELGEMALQGMSSKVALNAYCAIFGLQDVVALLARGVSKHEIAAAVCRSIAEQFYQQFLGDVDAVNPIIHVGGTSLIKGLTEALREVTGLDVVVPRCSQFAGAVGAAAMALNSR
;
A
#
# COMPACT_ATOMS: atom_id res chain seq x y z
N MET A 1 5.00 15.19 42.26
CA MET A 1 3.91 15.12 41.28
C MET A 1 4.42 14.46 40.02
N LYS A 2 3.56 13.67 39.38
CA LYS A 2 3.69 13.21 38.01
C LYS A 2 3.23 14.29 37.04
N VAL A 3 4.15 14.81 36.24
CA VAL A 3 3.89 15.91 35.30
C VAL A 3 3.97 15.39 33.88
N LEU A 4 2.86 15.45 33.17
CA LEU A 4 2.81 15.13 31.74
C LEU A 4 3.48 16.22 30.93
N VAL A 5 4.30 15.84 29.96
CA VAL A 5 4.85 16.77 28.97
C VAL A 5 4.27 16.49 27.60
N PHE A 6 3.89 17.54 26.88
CA PHE A 6 3.53 17.49 25.47
C PHE A 6 4.43 18.47 24.69
N PRO A 7 5.10 18.06 23.60
CA PRO A 7 5.12 16.72 23.00
C PRO A 7 5.62 15.61 23.95
N PHE A 8 5.03 14.42 23.86
CA PHE A 8 5.30 13.30 24.78
C PHE A 8 6.77 12.81 24.73
N ASN A 9 7.46 13.10 23.65
CA ASN A 9 8.87 12.77 23.40
C ASN A 9 9.83 13.93 23.69
N SER A 10 9.38 15.02 24.32
CA SER A 10 10.24 16.18 24.60
C SER A 10 11.24 15.90 25.72
N LEU A 11 12.51 15.70 25.35
CA LEU A 11 13.61 15.51 26.31
C LEU A 11 13.88 16.78 27.13
N ILE A 12 13.71 17.96 26.52
CA ILE A 12 13.95 19.25 27.18
C ILE A 12 12.91 19.45 28.29
N LEU A 13 11.62 19.29 27.99
CA LEU A 13 10.58 19.43 29.01
C LEU A 13 10.71 18.37 30.10
N SER A 14 11.05 17.13 29.73
CA SER A 14 11.30 16.06 30.69
C SER A 14 12.41 16.41 31.68
N ASP A 15 13.56 16.92 31.19
CA ASP A 15 14.67 17.35 32.04
C ASP A 15 14.29 18.52 32.94
N LEU A 16 13.53 19.49 32.42
CA LEU A 16 13.08 20.65 33.19
C LEU A 16 12.13 20.25 34.34
N VAL A 17 11.21 19.31 34.10
CA VAL A 17 10.36 18.74 35.14
C VAL A 17 11.21 18.03 36.20
N PHE A 18 12.14 17.18 35.76
CA PHE A 18 12.99 16.38 36.63
C PHE A 18 13.85 17.24 37.56
N ARG A 19 14.51 18.29 37.04
CA ARG A 19 15.35 19.22 37.83
C ARG A 19 14.60 19.99 38.92
N ARG A 20 13.26 20.04 38.85
CA ARG A 20 12.40 20.68 39.86
C ARG A 20 11.89 19.68 40.90
N GLY A 21 12.31 18.42 40.81
CA GLY A 21 11.96 17.35 41.76
C GLY A 21 10.63 16.68 41.47
N HIS A 22 10.16 16.73 40.22
CA HIS A 22 8.91 16.11 39.77
C HIS A 22 9.22 14.93 38.82
N GLU A 23 8.26 14.01 38.67
CA GLU A 23 8.39 12.85 37.78
C GLU A 23 7.83 13.21 36.40
N PRO A 24 8.65 13.23 35.33
CA PRO A 24 8.16 13.49 33.98
C PRO A 24 7.48 12.25 33.39
N LEU A 25 6.21 12.39 32.99
CA LEU A 25 5.50 11.38 32.21
C LEU A 25 5.75 11.63 30.73
N THR A 26 6.51 10.72 30.10
CA THR A 26 6.95 10.82 28.70
C THR A 26 6.57 9.56 27.92
N SER A 27 6.51 9.65 26.60
CA SER A 27 6.31 8.46 25.76
C SER A 27 7.43 7.42 25.94
N MET A 28 8.66 7.87 26.24
CA MET A 28 9.82 6.99 26.37
C MET A 28 9.70 5.99 27.52
N SER A 29 9.04 6.35 28.63
CA SER A 29 8.81 5.43 29.75
C SER A 29 7.82 4.32 29.38
N CYS A 30 6.74 4.66 28.67
CA CYS A 30 5.80 3.66 28.13
C CYS A 30 6.47 2.74 27.10
N ILE A 31 7.28 3.36 26.22
CA ILE A 31 8.04 2.66 25.18
C ILE A 31 8.97 1.63 25.81
N ALA A 32 9.80 2.04 26.77
CA ALA A 32 10.77 1.17 27.43
C ALA A 32 10.12 -0.04 28.12
N GLY A 33 8.92 0.11 28.69
CA GLY A 33 8.19 -1.00 29.30
C GLY A 33 7.65 -2.03 28.29
N LYS A 34 7.43 -1.63 27.04
CA LYS A 34 6.92 -2.49 25.96
C LYS A 34 8.01 -3.06 25.06
N VAL A 35 9.19 -2.43 25.00
CA VAL A 35 10.37 -2.98 24.31
C VAL A 35 11.03 -4.04 25.19
N GLN A 36 10.62 -5.30 25.08
CA GLN A 36 11.14 -6.38 25.94
C GLN A 36 12.08 -7.40 25.27
N ASP A 37 12.43 -7.30 23.97
CA ASP A 37 13.36 -8.27 23.35
C ASP A 37 14.29 -7.62 22.30
N LYS A 38 15.55 -8.08 22.23
CA LYS A 38 16.59 -7.67 21.26
C LYS A 38 16.52 -8.42 19.93
N ARG A 39 15.65 -9.42 19.82
CA ARG A 39 15.46 -10.19 18.58
C ARG A 39 14.44 -9.51 17.68
N PHE A 40 14.89 -9.05 16.52
CA PHE A 40 14.07 -8.52 15.42
C PHE A 40 13.17 -9.61 14.78
N GLU A 41 12.33 -10.28 15.57
CA GLU A 41 11.21 -11.10 15.08
C GLU A 41 9.84 -10.40 15.28
N ARG A 42 9.76 -9.31 16.07
CA ARG A 42 8.59 -8.40 16.17
C ARG A 42 9.06 -6.95 16.48
N PRO A 43 8.32 -5.90 16.09
CA PRO A 43 8.68 -4.52 16.42
C PRO A 43 8.73 -4.25 17.93
N PRO A 44 9.41 -3.17 18.36
CA PRO A 44 9.61 -2.83 19.77
C PRO A 44 8.32 -2.54 20.57
N PHE A 45 7.16 -2.37 19.91
CA PHE A 45 5.89 -2.00 20.57
C PHE A 45 4.80 -3.06 20.36
N ASN A 46 4.71 -4.03 21.27
CA ASN A 46 3.55 -4.92 21.34
C ASN A 46 2.36 -4.16 21.96
N ILE A 47 1.61 -3.43 21.15
CA ILE A 47 0.26 -2.99 21.53
C ILE A 47 -0.64 -4.22 21.48
N THR A 48 -1.23 -4.58 22.61
CA THR A 48 -2.13 -5.74 22.73
C THR A 48 -3.55 -5.38 22.31
N ASP A 49 -4.39 -6.39 22.08
CA ASP A 49 -5.83 -6.17 21.84
C ASP A 49 -6.50 -5.49 23.04
N GLU A 50 -6.03 -5.75 24.26
CA GLU A 50 -6.48 -5.08 25.49
C GLU A 50 -6.11 -3.59 25.51
N ASP A 51 -4.90 -3.25 25.06
CA ASP A 51 -4.49 -1.85 24.87
C ASP A 51 -5.42 -1.13 23.88
N LEU A 52 -5.70 -1.76 22.74
CA LEU A 52 -6.60 -1.22 21.73
C LEU A 52 -8.03 -1.07 22.27
N ALA A 53 -8.53 -2.04 23.03
CA ALA A 53 -9.85 -1.99 23.65
C ALA A 53 -10.00 -0.77 24.58
N ARG A 54 -8.92 -0.36 25.26
CA ARG A 54 -8.91 0.88 26.07
C ARG A 54 -9.05 2.12 25.19
N ALA A 55 -8.33 2.20 24.07
CA ALA A 55 -8.44 3.32 23.14
C ALA A 55 -9.83 3.43 22.49
N LEU A 56 -10.50 2.30 22.21
CA LEU A 56 -11.84 2.29 21.61
C LEU A 56 -12.91 2.97 22.47
N LYS A 57 -12.68 3.17 23.77
CA LYS A 57 -13.60 3.90 24.66
C LYS A 57 -13.61 5.42 24.41
N VAL A 58 -12.56 5.95 23.78
CA VAL A 58 -12.35 7.40 23.60
C VAL A 58 -12.06 7.80 22.16
N ALA A 59 -11.66 6.84 21.31
CA ALA A 59 -11.39 7.05 19.91
C ALA A 59 -12.65 6.78 19.08
N PRO A 60 -13.02 7.68 18.14
CA PRO A 60 -14.07 7.42 17.16
C PRO A 60 -13.84 6.12 16.40
N ALA A 61 -14.93 5.43 16.03
CA ALA A 61 -14.87 4.16 15.31
C ALA A 61 -14.10 4.29 13.99
N ASP A 62 -14.22 5.42 13.31
CA ASP A 62 -13.56 5.75 12.05
C ASP A 62 -12.10 6.19 12.18
N MET A 63 -11.59 6.33 13.41
CA MET A 63 -10.19 6.69 13.61
C MET A 63 -9.26 5.56 13.11
N PRO A 64 -8.17 5.90 12.39
CA PRO A 64 -7.28 4.87 11.85
C PRO A 64 -6.54 4.06 12.92
N ALA A 65 -6.14 2.84 12.55
CA ALA A 65 -5.41 1.89 13.39
C ALA A 65 -4.17 2.49 14.08
N GLY A 66 -3.30 3.18 13.34
CA GLY A 66 -2.09 3.78 13.92
C GLY A 66 -2.40 4.87 14.96
N ALA A 67 -3.47 5.65 14.74
CA ALA A 67 -3.90 6.67 15.71
C ALA A 67 -4.49 6.01 16.97
N LYS A 68 -5.30 4.97 16.82
CA LYS A 68 -5.83 4.18 17.96
C LYS A 68 -4.70 3.54 18.78
N GLY A 69 -3.69 2.97 18.12
CA GLY A 69 -2.52 2.41 18.80
C GLY A 69 -1.76 3.47 19.62
N ARG A 70 -1.54 4.66 19.05
CA ARG A 70 -0.92 5.79 19.78
C ARG A 70 -1.73 6.23 20.99
N ILE A 71 -3.05 6.33 20.84
CA ILE A 71 -3.95 6.63 21.97
C ILE A 71 -3.82 5.54 23.03
N ALA A 72 -3.87 4.27 22.64
CA ALA A 72 -3.74 3.14 23.55
C ALA A 72 -2.43 3.19 24.36
N LEU A 73 -1.33 3.58 23.70
CA LEU A 73 -0.02 3.68 24.32
C LEU A 73 0.09 4.86 25.30
N LEU A 74 -0.43 6.03 24.93
CA LEU A 74 -0.17 7.29 25.64
C LEU A 74 -1.27 7.67 26.63
N MET A 75 -2.49 7.15 26.46
CA MET A 75 -3.62 7.44 27.33
C MET A 75 -3.37 7.11 28.82
N PRO A 76 -2.66 6.02 29.19
CA PRO A 76 -2.33 5.76 30.59
C PRO A 76 -1.58 6.91 31.27
N LEU A 77 -0.64 7.55 30.56
CA LEU A 77 0.12 8.71 31.08
C LEU A 77 -0.81 9.87 31.46
N ILE A 78 -1.87 10.09 30.68
CA ILE A 78 -2.83 11.18 30.93
C ILE A 78 -3.63 10.92 32.20
N TYR A 79 -4.00 9.66 32.45
CA TYR A 79 -4.72 9.29 33.66
C TYR A 79 -3.84 9.30 34.92
N GLU A 80 -2.54 9.08 34.77
CA GLU A 80 -1.57 9.18 35.88
C GLU A 80 -1.10 10.62 36.15
N ALA A 81 -1.30 11.55 35.22
CA ALA A 81 -0.81 12.92 35.33
C ALA A 81 -1.54 13.70 36.44
N GLU A 82 -0.77 14.35 37.31
CA GLU A 82 -1.27 15.26 38.35
C GLU A 82 -1.16 16.74 37.92
N ALA A 83 -0.31 17.02 36.93
CA ALA A 83 -0.23 18.29 36.21
C ALA A 83 0.28 18.05 34.79
N ALA A 84 0.17 19.05 33.91
CA ALA A 84 0.72 18.95 32.55
C ALA A 84 1.39 20.25 32.08
N ILE A 85 2.41 20.11 31.23
CA ILE A 85 3.02 21.18 30.46
C ILE A 85 2.81 20.86 28.98
N ILE A 86 2.11 21.76 28.28
CA ILE A 86 1.80 21.64 26.86
C ILE A 86 2.54 22.71 26.10
N MET A 87 3.48 22.29 25.25
CA MET A 87 4.11 23.16 24.27
C MET A 87 3.27 23.21 23.00
N GLU A 88 2.70 24.37 22.72
CA GLU A 88 1.92 24.67 21.52
C GLU A 88 2.87 24.94 20.33
N ASP A 89 2.42 24.57 19.13
CA ASP A 89 3.14 24.74 17.86
C ASP A 89 4.57 24.18 17.82
N ALA A 90 4.82 23.08 18.54
CA ALA A 90 6.11 22.42 18.50
C ALA A 90 6.49 21.99 17.07
N GLU A 91 7.62 22.52 16.58
CA GLU A 91 8.18 22.28 15.26
C GLU A 91 8.48 20.79 15.07
N ALA A 92 8.85 20.10 16.15
CA ALA A 92 9.29 18.71 16.17
C ALA A 92 8.33 17.75 16.90
N CYS A 93 7.06 17.70 16.48
CA CYS A 93 6.14 16.62 16.85
C CYS A 93 6.41 15.38 15.99
N PHE A 94 7.14 14.39 16.52
CA PHE A 94 7.48 13.18 15.79
C PHE A 94 7.32 11.90 16.62
N GLY A 95 7.40 10.75 15.95
CA GLY A 95 7.29 9.45 16.60
C GLY A 95 5.94 9.39 17.32
N PRO A 96 5.84 9.05 18.61
CA PRO A 96 4.57 8.88 19.32
C PRO A 96 3.67 10.13 19.27
N SER A 97 4.28 11.33 19.22
CA SER A 97 3.60 12.62 19.23
C SER A 97 3.35 13.22 17.84
N GLY A 98 3.70 12.56 16.75
CA GLY A 98 3.59 13.19 15.42
C GLY A 98 2.22 13.08 14.75
N CYS A 99 1.35 12.17 15.20
CA CYS A 99 0.00 11.99 14.66
C CYS A 99 -0.96 13.03 15.22
N LEU A 100 -1.37 13.99 14.39
CA LEU A 100 -2.28 15.07 14.79
C LEU A 100 -3.61 14.53 15.35
N ARG A 101 -4.21 13.52 14.71
CA ARG A 101 -5.48 12.93 15.14
C ARG A 101 -5.41 12.29 16.51
N ALA A 102 -4.34 11.54 16.79
CA ALA A 102 -4.12 10.93 18.10
C ALA A 102 -3.91 12.00 19.16
N ASN A 103 -3.11 13.03 18.86
CA ASN A 103 -2.84 14.14 19.78
C ASN A 103 -4.10 14.91 20.14
N MET A 104 -4.96 15.22 19.17
CA MET A 104 -6.22 15.93 19.44
C MET A 104 -7.10 15.16 20.44
N THR A 105 -7.23 13.84 20.27
CA THR A 105 -7.97 13.00 21.21
C THR A 105 -7.32 12.99 22.59
N LEU A 106 -6.00 12.79 22.66
CA LEU A 106 -5.25 12.76 23.91
C LEU A 106 -5.35 14.09 24.67
N LEU A 107 -5.12 15.22 24.01
CA LEU A 107 -5.21 16.55 24.62
C LEU A 107 -6.64 16.89 25.08
N ASN A 108 -7.66 16.42 24.36
CA ASN A 108 -9.06 16.56 24.80
C ASN A 108 -9.36 15.74 26.07
N ILE A 109 -8.81 14.53 26.20
CA ILE A 109 -8.93 13.73 27.44
C ILE A 109 -8.24 14.46 28.59
N LEU A 110 -7.03 14.97 28.35
CA LEU A 110 -6.26 15.73 29.34
C LEU A 110 -7.02 16.98 29.82
N ALA A 111 -7.62 17.74 28.91
CA ALA A 111 -8.40 18.94 29.26
C ALA A 111 -9.58 18.63 30.20
N LYS A 112 -10.16 17.42 30.10
CA LYS A 112 -11.27 16.97 30.96
C LYS A 112 -10.82 16.47 32.34
N ARG A 113 -9.52 16.30 32.59
CA ARG A 113 -9.00 15.80 33.88
C ARG A 113 -9.14 16.80 35.02
N GLY A 114 -9.29 18.09 34.72
CA GLY A 114 -9.32 19.14 35.75
C GLY A 114 -8.00 19.33 36.51
N ILE A 115 -6.90 18.80 35.99
CA ILE A 115 -5.56 18.99 36.57
C ILE A 115 -4.95 20.32 36.12
N PRO A 116 -3.99 20.91 36.85
CA PRO A 116 -3.28 22.11 36.42
C PRO A 116 -2.53 21.87 35.10
N ILE A 117 -2.74 22.77 34.13
CA ILE A 117 -2.09 22.73 32.81
C ILE A 117 -1.38 24.05 32.56
N LEU A 118 -0.07 24.00 32.33
CA LEU A 118 0.72 25.11 31.82
C LEU A 118 0.84 24.99 30.30
N LYS A 119 0.42 26.01 29.58
CA LYS A 119 0.65 26.14 28.13
C LYS A 119 1.83 27.07 27.89
N ILE A 120 2.73 26.66 26.99
CA ILE A 120 3.92 27.40 26.60
C ILE A 120 4.13 27.33 25.08
N GLU A 121 4.88 28.26 24.52
CA GLU A 121 5.30 28.23 23.11
C GLU A 121 6.73 27.69 22.99
N GLU A 122 7.06 27.05 21.87
CA GLU A 122 8.45 26.66 21.58
C GLU A 122 9.35 27.91 21.43
N PRO A 123 10.47 28.00 22.17
CA PRO A 123 11.30 29.19 22.13
C PRO A 123 12.13 29.23 20.84
N ARG A 124 11.97 30.31 20.05
CA ARG A 124 12.73 30.54 18.82
C ARG A 124 13.95 31.44 19.00
N ASP A 125 14.11 32.01 20.19
CA ASP A 125 15.19 32.91 20.56
C ASP A 125 15.48 32.81 22.07
N VAL A 126 16.58 33.44 22.49
CA VAL A 126 17.06 33.38 23.87
C VAL A 126 16.12 34.08 24.85
N GLU A 127 15.40 35.12 24.43
CA GLU A 127 14.48 35.85 25.30
C GLU A 127 13.24 35.02 25.61
N LYS A 128 12.66 34.41 24.57
CA LYS A 128 11.55 33.46 24.71
C LYS A 128 11.95 32.24 25.53
N ALA A 129 13.18 31.75 25.38
CA ALA A 129 13.70 30.67 26.23
C ALA A 129 13.74 31.08 27.72
N LYS A 130 14.22 32.30 28.03
CA LYS A 130 14.19 32.83 29.41
C LYS A 130 12.77 32.98 29.94
N LYS A 131 11.83 33.44 29.11
CA LYS A 131 10.41 33.57 29.47
C LYS A 131 9.81 32.20 29.81
N LEU A 132 10.02 31.21 28.95
CA LEU A 132 9.58 29.83 29.16
C LEU A 132 10.11 29.26 30.49
N LEU A 133 11.39 29.47 30.80
CA LEU A 133 11.96 29.00 32.06
C LEU A 133 11.29 29.64 33.29
N LYS A 134 11.02 30.95 33.23
CA LYS A 134 10.31 31.67 34.31
C LYS A 134 8.89 31.15 34.52
N GLU A 135 8.17 30.84 33.43
CA GLU A 135 6.82 30.29 33.51
C GLU A 135 6.82 28.88 34.11
N ILE A 136 7.76 28.04 33.70
CA ILE A 136 7.93 26.70 34.29
C ILE A 136 8.33 26.80 35.77
N ASP A 137 9.22 27.74 36.15
CA ASP A 137 9.59 27.97 37.55
C ASP A 137 8.41 28.44 38.39
N ARG A 138 7.52 29.27 37.82
CA ARG A 138 6.29 29.70 38.50
C ARG A 138 5.32 28.54 38.69
N PHE A 139 5.31 27.58 37.77
CA PHE A 139 4.38 26.45 37.77
C PHE A 139 4.85 25.27 38.64
N LEU A 140 6.13 24.91 38.56
CA LEU A 140 6.70 23.74 39.26
C LEU A 140 7.62 24.11 40.43
N GLY A 141 7.90 25.39 40.62
CA GLY A 141 8.90 25.87 41.59
C GLY A 141 10.32 25.94 41.00
N LYS A 142 11.22 26.53 41.77
CA LYS A 142 12.63 26.70 41.37
C LYS A 142 13.35 25.36 41.29
N PRO A 143 14.38 25.23 40.43
CA PRO A 143 15.22 24.03 40.38
C PRO A 143 15.78 23.68 41.75
N ARG A 144 15.76 22.39 42.11
CA ARG A 144 16.37 21.91 43.35
C ARG A 144 17.87 21.72 43.12
N SER A 145 18.71 22.03 44.13
CA SER A 145 20.13 21.71 44.09
C SER A 145 20.30 20.22 43.82
N ALA A 146 21.00 19.85 42.74
CA ALA A 146 21.16 18.46 42.34
C ALA A 146 21.76 17.64 43.49
N ARG A 147 21.02 16.63 44.00
CA ARG A 147 21.68 15.54 44.73
C ARG A 147 22.53 14.78 43.70
N PRO A 148 23.80 14.45 43.98
CA PRO A 148 24.70 13.78 43.03
C PRO A 148 24.35 12.30 42.78
N SER A 149 23.10 11.89 42.94
CA SER A 149 22.61 10.56 42.62
C SER A 149 21.12 10.66 42.25
N GLY A 150 20.77 10.32 41.00
CA GLY A 150 19.35 10.33 40.63
C GLY A 150 18.98 10.23 39.16
N LEU A 151 19.90 10.47 38.22
CA LEU A 151 19.80 9.70 36.97
C LEU A 151 20.35 8.33 37.36
N SER A 152 19.48 7.42 37.81
CA SER A 152 19.79 6.03 37.49
C SER A 152 19.94 6.03 35.98
N LYS A 153 21.17 5.91 35.49
CA LYS A 153 21.37 5.37 34.15
C LYS A 153 20.51 4.12 34.17
N GLY A 154 19.37 4.12 33.47
CA GLY A 154 18.68 2.87 33.16
C GLY A 154 19.79 1.94 32.69
N SER A 155 20.00 0.86 33.45
CA SER A 155 21.23 0.08 33.51
C SER A 155 22.11 0.28 32.27
N SER A 156 23.17 1.09 32.37
CA SER A 156 24.13 1.25 31.27
C SER A 156 25.03 0.03 31.08
N GLN A 157 24.75 -1.08 31.79
CA GLN A 157 25.05 -2.37 31.22
C GLN A 157 24.13 -2.54 30.02
N ALA A 158 24.64 -2.20 28.84
CA ALA A 158 24.29 -2.95 27.67
C ALA A 158 24.54 -4.41 28.05
N LEU A 159 23.48 -5.13 28.47
CA LEU A 159 23.52 -6.58 28.54
C LEU A 159 24.02 -6.99 27.16
N ILE A 160 25.26 -7.42 27.06
CA ILE A 160 25.78 -8.10 25.88
C ILE A 160 25.00 -9.41 25.87
N ILE A 161 23.77 -9.37 25.34
CA ILE A 161 22.89 -10.52 25.29
C ILE A 161 23.41 -11.37 24.15
N ARG A 162 23.87 -12.57 24.53
CA ARG A 162 24.33 -13.64 23.64
C ARG A 162 23.47 -13.71 22.37
N THR A 163 24.14 -13.64 21.23
CA THR A 163 23.59 -13.96 19.92
C THR A 163 23.17 -15.44 19.92
N TYR A 164 21.87 -15.71 19.83
CA TYR A 164 21.37 -17.05 19.51
C TYR A 164 21.36 -17.24 17.99
N PRO A 165 21.63 -18.45 17.49
CA PRO A 165 21.62 -18.72 16.06
C PRO A 165 20.20 -18.50 15.52
N SER A 166 20.10 -17.66 14.48
CA SER A 166 18.87 -17.47 13.70
C SER A 166 18.34 -18.82 13.19
N PRO A 167 17.02 -18.97 12.95
CA PRO A 167 16.55 -20.06 12.09
C PRO A 167 17.36 -20.02 10.79
N LYS A 168 17.86 -21.18 10.34
CA LYS A 168 18.72 -21.29 9.16
C LYS A 168 17.98 -20.82 7.91
N VAL A 169 18.00 -19.52 7.67
CA VAL A 169 17.75 -18.93 6.35
C VAL A 169 19.03 -19.19 5.54
N PRO A 170 18.95 -19.76 4.33
CA PRO A 170 20.13 -20.08 3.54
C PRO A 170 20.97 -18.82 3.34
N THR A 171 22.21 -18.87 3.83
CA THR A 171 23.23 -17.85 3.65
C THR A 171 23.61 -17.78 2.18
N TYR A 172 23.34 -16.64 1.52
CA TYR A 172 23.96 -16.29 0.24
C TYR A 172 24.55 -14.87 0.31
N PRO A 173 25.82 -14.68 -0.07
CA PRO A 173 26.40 -13.35 -0.25
C PRO A 173 26.08 -12.84 -1.66
N SER A 174 25.08 -11.97 -1.74
CA SER A 174 24.96 -10.91 -2.74
C SER A 174 24.41 -9.69 -1.99
N ALA A 175 24.80 -8.47 -2.36
CA ALA A 175 24.34 -7.27 -1.63
C ALA A 175 22.80 -7.33 -1.47
N PRO A 176 22.27 -7.25 -0.22
CA PRO A 176 20.86 -7.54 0.03
C PRO A 176 19.97 -6.61 -0.79
N PHE A 177 18.97 -7.17 -1.46
CA PHE A 177 17.96 -6.39 -2.17
C PHE A 177 17.16 -5.59 -1.12
N LYS A 178 17.31 -4.27 -1.10
CA LYS A 178 16.66 -3.41 -0.10
C LYS A 178 15.35 -2.81 -0.61
N ILE A 179 14.30 -2.94 0.20
CA ILE A 179 13.00 -2.28 -0.01
C ILE A 179 12.86 -1.19 1.04
N ALA A 180 12.71 0.06 0.60
CA ALA A 180 12.46 1.16 1.50
C ALA A 180 11.03 1.10 2.07
N ASP A 181 10.89 1.12 3.39
CA ASP A 181 9.62 1.26 4.09
C ASP A 181 9.47 2.70 4.59
N LEU A 182 8.57 3.44 3.95
CA LEU A 182 8.26 4.83 4.27
C LEU A 182 6.85 4.91 4.86
N SER A 183 6.73 5.29 6.13
CA SER A 183 5.43 5.40 6.78
C SER A 183 5.32 6.56 7.74
N CYS A 184 4.08 7.00 8.02
CA CYS A 184 3.80 8.07 8.98
C CYS A 184 3.56 7.57 10.42
N GLY A 185 4.16 6.44 10.82
CA GLY A 185 3.97 5.88 12.16
C GLY A 185 3.49 4.43 12.21
N LEU A 186 3.90 3.60 11.26
CA LEU A 186 3.56 2.18 11.18
C LEU A 186 4.02 1.41 12.44
N GLU A 187 5.09 1.84 13.10
CA GLU A 187 5.65 1.27 14.32
C GLU A 187 4.71 1.32 15.54
N TYR A 188 3.68 2.19 15.50
CA TYR A 188 2.61 2.26 16.51
C TYR A 188 1.32 1.57 16.07
N SER A 189 1.40 0.78 15.00
CA SER A 189 0.30 -0.05 14.54
C SER A 189 0.68 -1.53 14.68
N GLY A 190 -0.32 -2.40 14.77
CA GLY A 190 -0.12 -3.85 14.67
C GLY A 190 0.31 -4.35 13.28
N VAL A 191 0.67 -3.44 12.35
CA VAL A 191 0.92 -3.76 10.94
C VAL A 191 2.43 -3.78 10.62
N PHE A 192 3.30 -3.15 11.41
CA PHE A 192 4.73 -3.06 11.09
C PHE A 192 5.40 -4.43 10.93
N SER A 193 5.15 -5.37 11.85
CA SER A 193 5.66 -6.75 11.73
C SER A 193 5.21 -7.41 10.44
N GLU A 194 3.93 -7.24 10.08
CA GLU A 194 3.34 -7.86 8.91
C GLU A 194 3.99 -7.35 7.61
N VAL A 195 4.43 -6.08 7.58
CA VAL A 195 5.17 -5.50 6.44
C VAL A 195 6.60 -6.03 6.38
N VAL A 196 7.30 -6.04 7.52
CA VAL A 196 8.66 -6.58 7.63
C VAL A 196 8.71 -8.05 7.25
N ASP A 197 7.75 -8.84 7.73
CA ASP A 197 7.63 -10.26 7.43
C ASP A 197 7.34 -10.49 5.94
N ALA A 198 6.47 -9.68 5.34
CA ALA A 198 6.21 -9.73 3.90
C ALA A 198 7.48 -9.44 3.07
N ILE A 199 8.26 -8.41 3.43
CA ILE A 199 9.52 -8.07 2.75
C ILE A 199 10.55 -9.21 2.89
N ARG A 200 10.72 -9.74 4.11
CA ARG A 200 11.68 -10.82 4.38
C ARG A 200 11.29 -12.13 3.72
N SER A 201 9.99 -12.41 3.60
CA SER A 201 9.48 -13.66 2.99
C SER A 201 9.88 -13.84 1.52
N ILE A 202 10.23 -12.75 0.82
CA ILE A 202 10.73 -12.79 -0.57
C ILE A 202 12.26 -12.63 -0.66
N GLY A 203 12.97 -12.67 0.46
CA GLY A 203 14.44 -12.60 0.53
C GLY A 203 15.01 -11.18 0.43
N ALA A 204 14.19 -10.14 0.62
CA ALA A 204 14.63 -8.75 0.66
C ALA A 204 14.87 -8.26 2.09
N GLU A 205 15.66 -7.19 2.21
CA GLU A 205 15.92 -6.52 3.47
C GLU A 205 15.05 -5.24 3.57
N PRO A 206 14.25 -5.07 4.64
CA PRO A 206 13.54 -3.82 4.87
C PRO A 206 14.54 -2.72 5.24
N TYR A 207 14.36 -1.53 4.66
CA TYR A 207 15.20 -0.36 4.93
C TYR A 207 14.30 0.81 5.33
N ILE A 208 14.50 1.37 6.52
CA ILE A 208 13.80 2.58 6.95
C ILE A 208 14.75 3.76 6.71
N PRO A 209 14.42 4.70 5.82
CA PRO A 209 15.29 5.83 5.56
C PRO A 209 15.44 6.71 6.81
N GLU A 210 16.66 7.16 7.07
CA GLU A 210 16.92 8.15 8.11
C GLU A 210 16.46 9.55 7.65
N TYR A 211 16.25 10.46 8.61
CA TYR A 211 15.90 11.85 8.34
C TYR A 211 16.65 12.78 9.29
N SER A 212 16.80 14.04 8.88
CA SER A 212 17.43 15.09 9.70
C SER A 212 16.50 16.29 9.88
N LYS A 213 16.81 17.18 10.82
CA LYS A 213 16.06 18.43 10.99
C LYS A 213 16.18 19.34 9.77
N GLU A 214 17.34 19.34 9.12
CA GLU A 214 17.59 20.08 7.89
C GLU A 214 16.66 19.60 6.78
N LYS A 215 16.47 18.27 6.64
CA LYS A 215 15.51 17.69 5.69
C LYS A 215 14.09 18.12 5.96
N VAL A 216 13.68 18.20 7.23
CA VAL A 216 12.35 18.69 7.60
C VAL A 216 12.14 20.15 7.19
N LYS A 217 13.18 20.99 7.31
CA LYS A 217 13.11 22.41 6.90
C LYS A 217 13.02 22.59 5.38
N GLN A 218 13.58 21.66 4.61
CA GLN A 218 13.54 21.67 3.14
C GLN A 218 12.18 21.27 2.55
N ILE A 219 11.25 20.73 3.36
CA ILE A 219 9.98 20.20 2.87
C ILE A 219 9.16 21.25 2.12
N GLU A 220 9.01 22.44 2.70
CA GLU A 220 8.18 23.50 2.12
C GLU A 220 8.77 24.04 0.83
N GLU A 221 10.11 24.13 0.76
CA GLU A 221 10.85 24.53 -0.44
C GLU A 221 10.72 23.48 -1.57
N VAL A 222 10.85 22.19 -1.24
CA VAL A 222 10.88 21.12 -2.26
C VAL A 222 9.48 20.71 -2.71
N PHE A 223 8.51 20.63 -1.78
CA PHE A 223 7.18 20.11 -2.05
C PHE A 223 6.09 21.19 -2.09
N GLY A 224 6.38 22.43 -1.68
CA GLY A 224 5.41 23.54 -1.67
C GLY A 224 4.28 23.37 -0.65
N ILE A 225 4.43 22.47 0.33
CA ILE A 225 3.40 22.14 1.31
C ILE A 225 3.97 21.98 2.72
N LYS A 226 3.13 22.18 3.72
CA LYS A 226 3.48 22.02 5.13
C LYS A 226 2.41 21.19 5.87
N PRO A 227 2.60 19.87 5.97
CA PRO A 227 1.66 19.01 6.68
C PRO A 227 1.55 19.38 8.16
N ALA A 228 0.32 19.36 8.68
CA ALA A 228 0.03 19.60 10.09
C ALA A 228 0.53 18.43 10.97
N SER A 229 0.40 17.19 10.50
CA SER A 229 1.03 16.04 11.17
C SER A 229 2.55 16.05 10.99
N GLY A 230 3.28 16.03 12.11
CA GLY A 230 4.74 15.97 12.04
C GLY A 230 5.29 14.60 11.60
N ASP A 231 4.56 13.50 11.78
CA ASP A 231 4.95 12.22 11.19
C ASP A 231 4.81 12.20 9.65
N LEU A 232 3.85 12.96 9.10
CA LEU A 232 3.77 13.16 7.66
C LEU A 232 4.89 14.07 7.13
N ARG A 233 5.36 15.03 7.94
CA ARG A 233 6.59 15.78 7.64
C ARG A 233 7.81 14.85 7.63
N ILE A 234 7.93 13.92 8.58
CA ILE A 234 8.99 12.92 8.57
C ILE A 234 8.94 12.05 7.33
N LEU A 235 7.75 11.58 6.95
CA LEU A 235 7.57 10.78 5.73
C LEU A 235 8.12 11.50 4.48
N LEU A 236 7.88 12.80 4.35
CA LEU A 236 8.48 13.63 3.28
C LEU A 236 10.00 13.77 3.43
N ALA A 237 10.49 14.02 4.65
CA ALA A 237 11.93 14.13 4.91
C ALA A 237 12.69 12.84 4.62
N GLN A 238 12.10 11.67 4.93
CA GLN A 238 12.64 10.35 4.59
C GLN A 238 12.72 10.15 3.07
N ALA A 239 11.70 10.60 2.33
CA ALA A 239 11.72 10.57 0.87
C ALA A 239 12.87 11.43 0.31
N LEU A 240 13.12 12.63 0.87
CA LEU A 240 14.27 13.46 0.51
C LEU A 240 15.59 12.75 0.79
N SER A 241 15.79 12.22 2.00
CA SER A 241 17.03 11.51 2.36
C SER A 241 17.30 10.32 1.44
N LEU A 242 16.25 9.59 1.05
CA LEU A 242 16.37 8.44 0.17
C LEU A 242 16.95 8.82 -1.20
N THR A 243 16.64 10.01 -1.71
CA THR A 243 17.18 10.49 -2.99
C THR A 243 18.67 10.80 -2.97
N GLU A 244 19.23 11.14 -1.80
CA GLU A 244 20.64 11.51 -1.66
C GLU A 244 21.53 10.31 -1.35
N LEU A 245 21.07 9.42 -0.47
CA LEU A 245 21.91 8.35 0.08
C LEU A 245 21.75 7.01 -0.64
N SER A 246 20.70 6.86 -1.47
CA SER A 246 20.35 5.71 -2.33
C SER A 246 21.12 4.41 -2.04
N MET A 247 20.97 3.88 -0.81
CA MET A 247 21.82 2.83 -0.20
C MET A 247 21.61 1.43 -0.81
N GLY A 248 21.57 1.31 -2.13
CA GLY A 248 21.23 0.09 -2.84
C GLY A 248 19.74 -0.24 -2.79
N VAL A 249 18.88 0.73 -2.45
CA VAL A 249 17.41 0.56 -2.46
C VAL A 249 16.93 0.34 -3.88
N LYS A 250 16.12 -0.72 -4.09
CA LYS A 250 15.65 -1.15 -5.41
C LYS A 250 14.14 -1.03 -5.59
N GLY A 251 13.39 -0.82 -4.50
CA GLY A 251 11.96 -0.56 -4.51
C GLY A 251 11.54 0.14 -3.23
N ALA A 252 10.35 0.72 -3.22
CA ALA A 252 9.81 1.38 -2.04
C ALA A 252 8.34 1.01 -1.79
N ILE A 253 7.95 0.95 -0.53
CA ILE A 253 6.57 0.92 -0.09
C ILE A 253 6.29 2.17 0.73
N VAL A 254 5.24 2.91 0.37
CA VAL A 254 4.81 4.15 1.01
C VAL A 254 3.47 3.90 1.68
N MET A 255 3.42 4.05 2.99
CA MET A 255 2.30 3.61 3.82
C MET A 255 1.72 4.73 4.67
N THR A 256 0.41 4.92 4.55
CA THR A 256 -0.37 5.78 5.45
C THR A 256 -1.69 5.12 5.84
N CYS A 257 -2.32 5.64 6.89
CA CYS A 257 -3.58 5.15 7.42
C CYS A 257 -4.77 5.32 6.45
N PHE A 258 -5.65 4.32 6.34
CA PHE A 258 -6.78 4.29 5.38
C PHE A 258 -7.80 5.44 5.43
N ARG A 259 -7.95 6.11 6.56
CA ARG A 259 -8.89 7.24 6.71
C ARG A 259 -8.21 8.57 6.99
N CYS A 260 -6.92 8.67 6.71
CA CYS A 260 -6.16 9.91 6.87
C CYS A 260 -6.18 10.69 5.55
N GLY A 261 -7.00 11.75 5.45
CA GLY A 261 -7.09 12.58 4.24
C GLY A 261 -5.74 13.21 3.88
N GLU A 262 -5.10 13.88 4.85
CA GLU A 262 -3.74 14.41 4.70
C GLU A 262 -2.75 13.30 4.33
N GLY A 263 -2.84 12.14 4.99
CA GLY A 263 -1.99 10.98 4.69
C GLY A 263 -2.18 10.41 3.29
N SER A 264 -3.37 10.50 2.70
CA SER A 264 -3.63 10.07 1.32
C SER A 264 -2.91 10.98 0.33
N LEU A 265 -2.97 12.30 0.54
CA LEU A 265 -2.28 13.28 -0.29
C LEU A 265 -0.75 13.09 -0.22
N ILE A 266 -0.21 12.99 1.00
CA ILE A 266 1.24 12.84 1.21
C ILE A 266 1.75 11.52 0.66
N ARG A 267 0.99 10.43 0.79
CA ARG A 267 1.34 9.13 0.19
C ARG A 267 1.49 9.24 -1.33
N ASN A 268 0.57 9.94 -2.00
CA ASN A 268 0.64 10.13 -3.45
C ASN A 268 1.84 11.02 -3.87
N ILE A 269 2.08 12.10 -3.13
CA ILE A 269 3.23 13.00 -3.38
C ILE A 269 4.56 12.24 -3.24
N VAL A 270 4.74 11.50 -2.14
CA VAL A 270 5.95 10.74 -1.87
C VAL A 270 6.15 9.62 -2.90
N ARG A 271 5.08 8.91 -3.26
CA ARG A 271 5.13 7.88 -4.31
C ARG A 271 5.65 8.46 -5.63
N SER A 272 5.03 9.54 -6.09
CA SER A 272 5.39 10.20 -7.36
C SER A 272 6.83 10.71 -7.32
N PHE A 273 7.20 11.38 -6.23
CA PHE A 273 8.55 11.91 -6.03
C PHE A 273 9.63 10.83 -6.09
N ILE A 274 9.44 9.70 -5.40
CA ILE A 274 10.38 8.58 -5.42
C ILE A 274 10.46 7.96 -6.82
N ALA A 275 9.30 7.72 -7.45
CA ALA A 275 9.25 7.13 -8.78
C ALA A 275 9.98 7.98 -9.82
N GLU A 276 9.84 9.31 -9.77
CA GLU A 276 10.50 10.24 -10.70
C GLU A 276 12.00 10.40 -10.41
N LYS A 277 12.38 10.61 -9.15
CA LYS A 277 13.77 10.95 -8.79
C LYS A 277 14.69 9.73 -8.74
N LEU A 278 14.21 8.60 -8.22
CA LEU A 278 15.02 7.38 -8.06
C LEU A 278 14.81 6.37 -9.18
N LYS A 279 13.73 6.52 -9.98
CA LYS A 279 13.38 5.58 -11.06
C LYS A 279 13.30 4.12 -10.57
N ILE A 280 12.92 3.93 -9.31
CA ILE A 280 12.62 2.63 -8.71
C ILE A 280 11.11 2.44 -8.62
N PRO A 281 10.60 1.20 -8.67
CA PRO A 281 9.18 0.96 -8.51
C PRO A 281 8.71 1.27 -7.08
N VAL A 282 7.49 1.79 -6.97
CA VAL A 282 6.89 2.20 -5.69
C VAL A 282 5.49 1.65 -5.54
N ILE A 283 5.20 1.07 -4.37
CA ILE A 283 3.84 0.73 -3.93
C ILE A 283 3.35 1.83 -3.00
N ALA A 284 2.19 2.42 -3.30
CA ALA A 284 1.40 3.12 -2.29
C ALA A 284 0.43 2.13 -1.65
N TYR A 285 0.43 2.06 -0.32
CA TYR A 285 -0.48 1.20 0.41
C TYR A 285 -1.14 1.91 1.58
N SER A 286 -2.44 1.68 1.71
CA SER A 286 -3.28 2.30 2.70
C SER A 286 -3.67 1.27 3.76
N PHE A 287 -3.03 1.30 4.92
CA PHE A 287 -3.15 0.21 5.90
C PHE A 287 -4.34 0.36 6.86
N THR A 288 -4.82 -0.78 7.34
CA THR A 288 -5.84 -0.94 8.38
C THR A 288 -5.31 -1.86 9.48
N GLU A 289 -6.00 -1.94 10.62
CA GLU A 289 -5.64 -2.84 11.74
C GLU A 289 -5.66 -4.33 11.38
N ARG A 290 -6.27 -4.70 10.25
CA ARG A 290 -6.38 -6.10 9.79
C ARG A 290 -5.39 -6.46 8.70
N THR A 291 -4.48 -5.56 8.33
CA THR A 291 -3.44 -5.88 7.34
C THR A 291 -2.58 -7.03 7.86
N LYS A 292 -2.35 -8.04 7.01
CA LYS A 292 -1.57 -9.25 7.31
C LYS A 292 -0.49 -9.47 6.25
N ALA A 293 0.60 -10.13 6.62
CA ALA A 293 1.75 -10.36 5.78
C ALA A 293 1.35 -11.09 4.48
N TYR A 294 0.48 -12.10 4.58
CA TYR A 294 -0.01 -12.83 3.41
C TYR A 294 -0.81 -11.95 2.44
N ASN A 295 -1.51 -10.91 2.93
CA ASN A 295 -2.21 -9.94 2.09
C ASN A 295 -1.22 -9.02 1.35
N LEU A 296 -0.06 -8.74 1.95
CA LEU A 296 0.99 -7.92 1.36
C LEU A 296 1.93 -8.72 0.46
N TYR A 297 2.08 -10.03 0.70
CA TYR A 297 3.03 -10.91 0.03
C TYR A 297 3.02 -10.74 -1.48
N LEU A 298 1.87 -10.86 -2.13
CA LEU A 298 1.76 -10.74 -3.59
C LEU A 298 2.18 -9.36 -4.11
N ARG A 299 1.96 -8.30 -3.33
CA ARG A 299 2.40 -6.94 -3.69
C ARG A 299 3.91 -6.82 -3.55
N ILE A 300 4.48 -7.28 -2.43
CA ILE A 300 5.93 -7.23 -2.23
C ILE A 300 6.67 -8.12 -3.25
N GLU A 301 6.14 -9.31 -3.56
CA GLU A 301 6.66 -10.18 -4.62
C GLU A 301 6.64 -9.47 -5.99
N ALA A 302 5.53 -8.82 -6.35
CA ALA A 302 5.42 -8.05 -7.59
C ALA A 302 6.40 -6.88 -7.63
N LEU A 303 6.58 -6.14 -6.53
CA LEU A 303 7.56 -5.06 -6.42
C LEU A 303 9.00 -5.58 -6.58
N TYR A 304 9.32 -6.68 -5.91
CA TYR A 304 10.62 -7.34 -6.01
C TYR A 304 10.90 -7.78 -7.44
N ASN A 305 9.96 -8.47 -8.08
CA ASN A 305 10.09 -8.91 -9.48
C ASN A 305 10.22 -7.72 -10.42
N MET A 306 9.43 -6.66 -10.24
CA MET A 306 9.47 -5.45 -11.07
C MET A 306 10.84 -4.78 -11.06
N ALA A 307 11.47 -4.71 -9.89
CA ALA A 307 12.80 -4.15 -9.73
C ALA A 307 13.93 -5.09 -10.17
N SER A 308 13.88 -6.37 -9.78
CA SER A 308 14.95 -7.36 -10.04
C SER A 308 14.94 -7.88 -11.48
N LYS A 309 13.75 -7.97 -12.09
CA LYS A 309 13.53 -8.48 -13.45
C LYS A 309 13.32 -7.36 -14.47
N ARG A 310 13.72 -6.12 -14.16
CA ARG A 310 13.58 -4.96 -15.04
C ARG A 310 14.12 -5.20 -16.46
N LYS A 311 15.21 -5.98 -16.58
CA LYS A 311 15.80 -6.37 -17.86
C LYS A 311 14.89 -7.20 -18.78
N PHE A 312 13.82 -7.80 -18.25
CA PHE A 312 12.85 -8.59 -19.02
C PHE A 312 11.73 -7.73 -19.61
N TYR A 313 11.64 -6.44 -19.26
CA TYR A 313 10.70 -5.48 -19.87
C TYR A 313 11.23 -4.97 -21.22
N ARG A 314 11.36 -5.89 -22.17
CA ARG A 314 11.84 -5.63 -23.53
C ARG A 314 11.11 -6.52 -24.52
N GLU A 315 11.17 -6.16 -25.79
CA GLU A 315 10.71 -7.04 -26.86
C GLU A 315 11.45 -8.38 -26.78
N PRO A 316 10.73 -9.52 -26.77
CA PRO A 316 11.36 -10.82 -26.62
C PRO A 316 12.07 -11.25 -27.90
N MET A 317 13.09 -12.09 -27.74
CA MET A 317 13.74 -12.76 -28.87
C MET A 317 12.74 -13.66 -29.59
N LYS A 318 12.97 -13.90 -30.88
CA LYS A 318 12.18 -14.86 -31.65
C LYS A 318 12.35 -16.27 -31.06
N GLY A 319 11.24 -16.90 -30.72
CA GLY A 319 11.22 -18.22 -30.10
C GLY A 319 9.80 -18.62 -29.74
N LEU A 320 9.53 -19.91 -29.70
CA LEU A 320 8.19 -20.43 -29.47
C LEU A 320 7.96 -20.65 -27.97
N ALA A 321 7.07 -19.89 -27.35
CA ALA A 321 6.79 -20.00 -25.93
C ALA A 321 5.32 -20.24 -25.62
N LEU A 322 5.10 -21.02 -24.57
CA LEU A 322 3.80 -21.21 -23.96
C LEU A 322 3.67 -20.28 -22.75
N GLY A 323 2.59 -19.50 -22.72
CA GLY A 323 2.19 -18.72 -21.57
C GLY A 323 0.92 -19.30 -20.97
N LEU A 324 0.92 -19.55 -19.66
CA LEU A 324 -0.25 -20.01 -18.91
C LEU A 324 -0.58 -19.02 -17.80
N ASP A 325 -1.75 -18.41 -17.88
CA ASP A 325 -2.35 -17.58 -16.83
C ASP A 325 -3.51 -18.35 -16.19
N SER A 326 -3.28 -18.85 -14.97
CA SER A 326 -4.31 -19.53 -14.19
C SER A 326 -4.86 -18.59 -13.13
N GLY A 327 -5.91 -17.85 -13.50
CA GLY A 327 -6.59 -16.89 -12.63
C GLY A 327 -7.60 -17.54 -11.67
N SER A 328 -8.30 -16.70 -10.91
CA SER A 328 -9.35 -17.13 -9.98
C SER A 328 -10.64 -17.58 -10.70
N THR A 329 -10.95 -16.98 -11.84
CA THR A 329 -12.19 -17.23 -12.61
C THR A 329 -11.92 -17.99 -13.91
N SER A 330 -10.76 -17.80 -14.51
CA SER A 330 -10.45 -18.36 -15.82
C SER A 330 -8.99 -18.74 -15.99
N THR A 331 -8.76 -19.85 -16.69
CA THR A 331 -7.44 -20.32 -17.11
C THR A 331 -7.27 -20.05 -18.59
N LYS A 332 -6.17 -19.36 -18.91
CA LYS A 332 -5.84 -18.91 -20.26
C LYS A 332 -4.47 -19.44 -20.65
N ALA A 333 -4.36 -19.96 -21.87
CA ALA A 333 -3.09 -20.38 -22.43
C ALA A 333 -2.86 -19.71 -23.78
N VAL A 334 -1.62 -19.34 -24.07
CA VAL A 334 -1.20 -18.79 -25.37
C VAL A 334 0.08 -19.45 -25.85
N VAL A 335 0.16 -19.70 -27.15
CA VAL A 335 1.41 -20.00 -27.85
C VAL A 335 1.83 -18.72 -28.56
N TYR A 336 3.03 -18.23 -28.25
CA TYR A 336 3.55 -16.94 -28.67
C TYR A 336 4.93 -17.13 -29.30
N ASP A 337 5.20 -16.52 -30.46
CA ASP A 337 6.45 -16.71 -31.22
C ASP A 337 7.51 -15.59 -31.00
N GLY A 338 7.26 -14.72 -30.02
CA GLY A 338 8.03 -13.50 -29.78
C GLY A 338 7.39 -12.25 -30.39
N LYS A 339 6.45 -12.40 -31.32
CA LYS A 339 5.78 -11.28 -32.00
C LYS A 339 4.26 -11.43 -32.03
N ASP A 340 3.75 -12.59 -32.39
CA ASP A 340 2.35 -12.86 -32.66
C ASP A 340 1.84 -14.05 -31.82
N VAL A 341 0.56 -14.01 -31.46
CA VAL A 341 -0.13 -15.14 -30.81
C VAL A 341 -0.55 -16.14 -31.87
N LEU A 342 0.05 -17.33 -31.86
CA LEU A 342 -0.20 -18.40 -32.83
C LEU A 342 -1.38 -19.29 -32.47
N GLY A 343 -1.66 -19.43 -31.17
CA GLY A 343 -2.78 -20.21 -30.67
C GLY A 343 -3.13 -19.80 -29.25
N TYR A 344 -4.40 -19.93 -28.89
CA TYR A 344 -4.87 -19.55 -27.56
C TYR A 344 -6.03 -20.42 -27.08
N SER A 345 -6.26 -20.38 -25.78
CA SER A 345 -7.43 -20.99 -25.14
C SER A 345 -7.84 -20.17 -23.93
N TRP A 346 -9.14 -20.06 -23.70
CA TRP A 346 -9.75 -19.47 -22.52
C TRP A 346 -10.86 -20.39 -22.02
N ILE A 347 -10.73 -20.87 -20.79
CA ILE A 347 -11.73 -21.71 -20.13
C ILE A 347 -11.97 -21.27 -18.69
N PRO A 348 -13.14 -21.57 -18.09
CA PRO A 348 -13.37 -21.37 -16.67
C PRO A 348 -12.38 -22.16 -15.80
N THR A 349 -11.95 -21.58 -14.68
CA THR A 349 -11.13 -22.27 -13.68
C THR A 349 -12.02 -22.92 -12.63
N VAL A 350 -11.96 -24.24 -12.53
CA VAL A 350 -12.62 -25.06 -11.50
C VAL A 350 -11.59 -25.96 -10.83
N ASP A 351 -10.79 -26.67 -11.64
CA ASP A 351 -9.71 -27.54 -11.20
C ASP A 351 -8.41 -27.04 -11.85
N ILE A 352 -7.60 -26.31 -11.08
CA ILE A 352 -6.41 -25.59 -11.56
C ILE A 352 -5.51 -26.46 -12.44
N GLU A 353 -5.28 -27.72 -12.06
CA GLU A 353 -4.37 -28.61 -12.78
C GLU A 353 -4.99 -29.12 -14.09
N LYS A 354 -6.22 -29.67 -14.02
CA LYS A 354 -6.91 -30.18 -15.21
C LYS A 354 -7.22 -29.08 -16.23
N ASP A 355 -7.59 -27.90 -15.73
CA ASP A 355 -7.90 -26.75 -16.58
C ASP A 355 -6.64 -26.18 -17.22
N ALA A 356 -5.51 -26.13 -16.51
CA ALA A 356 -4.23 -25.78 -17.11
C ALA A 356 -3.88 -26.71 -18.28
N GLU A 357 -3.96 -28.02 -18.08
CA GLU A 357 -3.64 -29.00 -19.13
C GLU A 357 -4.56 -28.86 -20.34
N ARG A 358 -5.87 -28.75 -20.09
CA ARG A 358 -6.88 -28.58 -21.13
C ARG A 358 -6.69 -27.29 -21.91
N ALA A 359 -6.37 -26.18 -21.24
CA ALA A 359 -6.11 -24.90 -21.88
C ALA A 359 -4.85 -24.97 -22.76
N VAL A 360 -3.78 -25.56 -22.25
CA VAL A 360 -2.51 -25.74 -22.97
C VAL A 360 -2.71 -26.61 -24.22
N ASN A 361 -3.37 -27.76 -24.10
CA ASN A 361 -3.62 -28.66 -25.23
C ASN A 361 -4.43 -27.98 -26.34
N LYS A 362 -5.42 -27.16 -25.99
CA LYS A 362 -6.19 -26.38 -26.96
C LYS A 362 -5.35 -25.32 -27.66
N ALA A 363 -4.52 -24.58 -26.92
CA ALA A 363 -3.65 -23.56 -27.48
C ALA A 363 -2.59 -24.16 -28.42
N LEU A 364 -1.96 -25.28 -28.03
CA LEU A 364 -1.00 -26.02 -28.85
C LEU A 364 -1.63 -26.56 -30.13
N LYS A 365 -2.82 -27.17 -30.02
CA LYS A 365 -3.57 -27.66 -31.18
C LYS A 365 -3.93 -26.54 -32.16
N MET A 366 -4.35 -25.38 -31.65
CA MET A 366 -4.67 -24.22 -32.47
C MET A 366 -3.43 -23.68 -33.19
N ALA A 367 -2.28 -23.66 -32.52
CA ALA A 367 -1.01 -23.23 -33.11
C ALA A 367 -0.38 -24.26 -34.05
N GLY A 368 -0.86 -25.52 -34.05
CA GLY A 368 -0.28 -26.59 -34.86
C GLY A 368 1.10 -27.04 -34.39
N VAL A 369 1.41 -26.89 -33.09
CA VAL A 369 2.73 -27.21 -32.51
C VAL A 369 2.61 -28.21 -31.36
N SER A 370 3.65 -28.99 -31.13
CA SER A 370 3.75 -29.89 -29.98
C SER A 370 4.48 -29.25 -28.80
N LYS A 371 4.30 -29.80 -27.60
CA LYS A 371 5.00 -29.34 -26.38
C LYS A 371 6.52 -29.40 -26.51
N SER A 372 7.07 -30.36 -27.27
CA SER A 372 8.52 -30.53 -27.45
C SER A 372 9.15 -29.48 -28.37
N GLN A 373 8.34 -28.73 -29.13
CA GLN A 373 8.80 -27.62 -29.96
C GLN A 373 8.87 -26.29 -29.19
N LEU A 374 8.36 -26.26 -27.96
CA LEU A 374 8.39 -25.05 -27.14
C LEU A 374 9.82 -24.79 -26.67
N ASP A 375 10.29 -23.59 -26.96
CA ASP A 375 11.50 -23.04 -26.36
C ASP A 375 11.24 -22.75 -24.89
N ALA A 376 10.23 -21.95 -24.55
CA ALA A 376 10.03 -21.54 -23.15
C ALA A 376 8.60 -21.78 -22.67
N ILE A 377 8.45 -21.92 -21.35
CA ILE A 377 7.14 -22.01 -20.68
C ILE A 377 7.12 -20.98 -19.57
N GLY A 378 6.17 -20.06 -19.61
CA GLY A 378 5.89 -19.08 -18.56
C GLY A 378 4.56 -19.37 -17.89
N VAL A 379 4.52 -19.25 -16.56
CA VAL A 379 3.31 -19.46 -15.76
C VAL A 379 3.05 -18.26 -14.84
N THR A 380 1.78 -17.86 -14.75
CA THR A 380 1.32 -16.72 -13.94
C THR A 380 -0.09 -16.95 -13.37
N GLY A 381 -0.64 -15.95 -12.70
CA GLY A 381 -1.93 -16.03 -12.01
C GLY A 381 -1.85 -16.73 -10.64
N TYR A 382 -3.00 -16.89 -9.99
CA TYR A 382 -3.12 -17.54 -8.67
C TYR A 382 -2.74 -19.03 -8.70
N GLY A 383 -2.99 -19.71 -9.82
CA GLY A 383 -2.68 -21.13 -10.01
C GLY A 383 -1.20 -21.43 -10.28
N ARG A 384 -0.33 -20.40 -10.44
CA ARG A 384 1.09 -20.58 -10.81
C ARG A 384 1.87 -21.52 -9.90
N PHE A 385 1.56 -21.53 -8.60
CA PHE A 385 2.24 -22.39 -7.62
C PHE A 385 1.90 -23.87 -7.79
N LYS A 386 0.71 -24.20 -8.31
CA LYS A 386 0.32 -25.59 -8.61
C LYS A 386 0.77 -26.03 -10.00
N ALA A 387 0.79 -25.09 -10.95
CA ALA A 387 1.26 -25.33 -12.32
C ALA A 387 2.73 -25.81 -12.40
N GLU A 388 3.54 -25.54 -11.36
CA GLU A 388 4.92 -26.03 -11.22
C GLU A 388 5.03 -27.56 -11.32
N LYS A 389 4.06 -28.30 -10.78
CA LYS A 389 4.08 -29.77 -10.85
C LYS A 389 3.87 -30.30 -12.27
N MET A 390 3.30 -29.49 -13.17
CA MET A 390 2.92 -29.88 -14.52
C MET A 390 3.98 -29.55 -15.58
N PHE A 391 4.77 -28.50 -15.32
CA PHE A 391 5.78 -27.98 -16.23
C PHE A 391 7.09 -27.81 -15.47
N GLN A 392 7.89 -28.88 -15.43
CA GLN A 392 9.26 -28.80 -14.95
C GLN A 392 9.99 -27.66 -15.68
N GLU A 393 10.72 -26.82 -14.94
CA GLU A 393 11.47 -25.66 -15.46
C GLU A 393 10.64 -24.44 -15.93
N ALA A 394 9.32 -24.40 -15.68
CA ALA A 394 8.52 -23.23 -16.06
C ALA A 394 8.98 -21.93 -15.35
N PHE A 395 9.10 -20.86 -16.13
CA PHE A 395 9.41 -19.53 -15.61
C PHE A 395 8.20 -18.96 -14.85
N LYS A 396 8.39 -18.71 -13.56
CA LYS A 396 7.34 -18.16 -12.68
C LYS A 396 7.39 -16.64 -12.64
N VAL A 397 6.23 -16.04 -12.84
CA VAL A 397 6.04 -14.59 -12.73
C VAL A 397 4.70 -14.27 -12.09
N ASP A 398 4.67 -13.26 -11.23
CA ASP A 398 3.43 -12.74 -10.67
C ASP A 398 2.56 -12.07 -11.74
N ASP A 399 1.27 -11.97 -11.43
CA ASP A 399 0.26 -11.47 -12.37
C ASP A 399 0.43 -9.98 -12.72
N VAL A 400 0.99 -9.18 -11.83
CA VAL A 400 1.24 -7.75 -12.10
C VAL A 400 2.29 -7.60 -13.19
N ASN A 401 3.43 -8.26 -13.04
CA ASN A 401 4.53 -8.15 -13.98
C ASN A 401 4.21 -8.79 -15.34
N SER A 402 3.53 -9.95 -15.34
CA SER A 402 3.13 -10.61 -16.59
C SER A 402 2.09 -9.78 -17.34
N SER A 403 1.04 -9.32 -16.68
CA SER A 403 0.01 -8.47 -17.30
C SER A 403 0.60 -7.14 -17.79
N ALA A 404 1.57 -6.57 -17.07
CA ALA A 404 2.29 -5.37 -17.48
C ALA A 404 2.99 -5.54 -18.84
N LEU A 405 3.87 -6.53 -18.95
CA LEU A 405 4.61 -6.77 -20.19
C LEU A 405 3.68 -7.19 -21.33
N GLY A 406 2.70 -8.05 -21.06
CA GLY A 406 1.75 -8.49 -22.08
C GLY A 406 0.95 -7.36 -22.68
N ALA A 407 0.43 -6.45 -21.85
CA ALA A 407 -0.31 -5.28 -22.33
C ALA A 407 0.57 -4.33 -23.15
N ILE A 408 1.82 -4.11 -22.73
CA ILE A 408 2.81 -3.32 -23.49
C ILE A 408 3.04 -3.92 -24.87
N LEU A 409 3.28 -5.23 -24.96
CA LEU A 409 3.57 -5.91 -26.24
C LEU A 409 2.36 -5.91 -27.17
N LEU A 410 1.17 -6.20 -26.64
CA LEU A 410 -0.07 -6.25 -27.43
C LEU A 410 -0.50 -4.87 -27.95
N SER A 411 -0.28 -3.81 -27.15
CA SER A 411 -0.63 -2.43 -27.53
C SER A 411 0.47 -1.67 -28.25
N LYS A 412 1.73 -2.18 -28.22
CA LYS A 412 2.94 -1.49 -28.69
C LYS A 412 3.15 -0.11 -28.05
N SER A 413 2.57 0.11 -26.87
CA SER A 413 2.67 1.36 -26.13
C SER A 413 3.85 1.33 -25.17
N LYS A 414 4.76 2.29 -25.28
CA LYS A 414 5.94 2.41 -24.40
C LYS A 414 5.61 3.10 -23.08
N SER A 415 4.61 3.98 -23.04
CA SER A 415 4.18 4.70 -21.84
C SER A 415 2.66 4.71 -21.80
N CYS A 416 2.08 4.20 -20.71
CA CYS A 416 0.64 4.02 -20.58
C CYS A 416 0.24 3.70 -19.13
N LEU A 417 -1.05 3.79 -18.85
CA LEU A 417 -1.67 3.21 -17.65
C LEU A 417 -2.33 1.89 -18.04
N ILE A 418 -1.82 0.78 -17.53
CA ILE A 418 -2.44 -0.53 -17.78
C ILE A 418 -3.54 -0.74 -16.76
N LEU A 419 -4.71 -1.14 -17.26
CA LEU A 419 -5.86 -1.51 -16.47
C LEU A 419 -6.24 -2.95 -16.76
N ASP A 420 -6.09 -3.82 -15.76
CA ASP A 420 -6.56 -5.21 -15.80
C ASP A 420 -7.70 -5.38 -14.79
N ILE A 421 -8.95 -5.36 -15.25
CA ILE A 421 -10.10 -5.65 -14.40
C ILE A 421 -10.44 -7.14 -14.59
N GLY A 422 -10.02 -7.95 -13.62
CA GLY A 422 -10.27 -9.38 -13.57
C GLY A 422 -11.66 -9.75 -13.07
N GLY A 423 -11.88 -11.04 -12.83
CA GLY A 423 -13.14 -11.54 -12.27
C GLY A 423 -13.32 -11.16 -10.80
N THR A 424 -12.24 -11.19 -10.01
CA THR A 424 -12.29 -10.95 -8.55
C THR A 424 -11.44 -9.77 -8.09
N ASP A 425 -10.37 -9.46 -8.81
CA ASP A 425 -9.43 -8.39 -8.49
C ASP A 425 -9.30 -7.40 -9.66
N SER A 426 -8.65 -6.27 -9.40
CA SER A 426 -8.35 -5.27 -10.44
C SER A 426 -6.98 -4.69 -10.20
N LYS A 427 -6.28 -4.37 -11.29
CA LYS A 427 -4.90 -3.88 -11.25
C LYS A 427 -4.76 -2.63 -12.09
N ALA A 428 -4.03 -1.67 -11.55
CA ALA A 428 -3.58 -0.48 -12.26
C ALA A 428 -2.05 -0.44 -12.23
N ILE A 429 -1.41 -0.23 -13.38
CA ILE A 429 0.06 -0.26 -13.50
C ILE A 429 0.49 0.92 -14.37
N SER A 430 1.25 1.86 -13.81
CA SER A 430 1.83 2.96 -14.58
C SER A 430 3.13 2.49 -15.24
N ILE A 431 3.21 2.69 -16.55
CA ILE A 431 4.39 2.38 -17.37
C ILE A 431 4.95 3.67 -17.94
N ARG A 432 6.27 3.85 -17.84
CA ARG A 432 7.02 4.90 -18.52
C ARG A 432 8.21 4.29 -19.23
N ASP A 433 8.32 4.50 -20.54
CA ASP A 433 9.41 4.00 -21.38
C ASP A 433 9.67 2.50 -21.19
N MET A 434 8.62 1.68 -21.29
CA MET A 434 8.57 0.23 -21.06
C MET A 434 8.79 -0.20 -19.61
N ASN A 435 9.07 0.73 -18.69
CA ASN A 435 9.36 0.42 -17.30
C ASN A 435 8.14 0.67 -16.41
N PRO A 436 7.69 -0.33 -15.63
CA PRO A 436 6.69 -0.07 -14.60
C PRO A 436 7.27 0.80 -13.48
N THR A 437 6.54 1.84 -13.10
CA THR A 437 6.96 2.81 -12.08
C THR A 437 6.16 2.67 -10.78
N SER A 438 4.86 2.37 -10.89
CA SER A 438 3.99 2.12 -9.75
C SER A 438 2.87 1.21 -10.15
N PHE A 439 2.34 0.48 -9.18
CA PHE A 439 1.15 -0.32 -9.38
C PHE A 439 0.29 -0.35 -8.13
N SER A 440 -1.00 -0.60 -8.34
CA SER A 440 -1.94 -0.87 -7.28
C SER A 440 -2.78 -2.08 -7.68
N VAL A 441 -3.02 -2.94 -6.70
CA VAL A 441 -3.87 -4.13 -6.83
C VAL A 441 -5.01 -3.94 -5.85
N GLY A 442 -6.23 -3.87 -6.36
CA GLY A 442 -7.46 -3.78 -5.59
C GLY A 442 -8.26 -5.09 -5.66
N GLY A 443 -9.44 -5.08 -5.04
CA GLY A 443 -10.44 -6.14 -5.23
C GLY A 443 -10.24 -7.41 -4.41
N THR A 444 -10.42 -7.34 -3.08
CA THR A 444 -11.07 -8.47 -2.36
C THR A 444 -12.60 -8.37 -2.43
N CYS A 445 -13.13 -7.22 -2.86
CA CYS A 445 -14.55 -6.94 -2.97
C CYS A 445 -15.01 -7.09 -4.43
N ALA A 446 -16.06 -7.88 -4.64
CA ALA A 446 -16.63 -8.14 -5.97
C ALA A 446 -17.31 -6.92 -6.63
N GLY A 447 -17.50 -5.79 -5.93
CA GLY A 447 -18.26 -4.63 -6.43
C GLY A 447 -17.70 -3.98 -7.70
N ALA A 448 -16.38 -4.02 -7.88
CA ALA A 448 -15.66 -3.37 -8.98
C ALA A 448 -15.05 -4.37 -9.99
N SER A 449 -15.57 -5.59 -10.05
CA SER A 449 -14.93 -6.67 -10.82
C SER A 449 -15.86 -7.28 -11.87
N GLY A 450 -15.31 -8.11 -12.75
CA GLY A 450 -16.08 -8.87 -13.74
C GLY A 450 -17.20 -9.70 -13.10
N ARG A 451 -17.04 -10.13 -11.83
CA ARG A 451 -18.08 -10.86 -11.11
C ARG A 451 -19.35 -10.05 -10.89
N PHE A 452 -19.26 -8.74 -10.65
CA PHE A 452 -20.45 -7.91 -10.54
C PHE A 452 -21.18 -7.80 -11.88
N LEU A 453 -20.43 -7.66 -12.99
CA LEU A 453 -21.00 -7.65 -14.34
C LEU A 453 -21.71 -8.97 -14.66
N GLU A 454 -21.15 -10.12 -14.27
CA GLU A 454 -21.82 -11.43 -14.41
C GLU A 454 -23.15 -11.51 -13.64
N ILE A 455 -23.15 -11.05 -12.38
CA ILE A 455 -24.33 -11.07 -11.52
C ILE A 455 -25.43 -10.18 -12.11
N VAL A 456 -25.07 -8.98 -12.57
CA VAL A 456 -26.02 -8.04 -13.17
C VAL A 456 -26.53 -8.57 -14.52
N ALA A 457 -25.64 -9.07 -15.38
CA ALA A 457 -26.04 -9.64 -16.67
C ALA A 457 -27.05 -10.78 -16.49
N SER A 458 -26.77 -11.69 -15.55
CA SER A 458 -27.70 -12.76 -15.17
C SER A 458 -29.04 -12.20 -14.67
N ARG A 459 -29.03 -11.16 -13.83
CA ARG A 459 -30.25 -10.51 -13.35
C ARG A 459 -31.06 -9.83 -14.46
N LEU A 460 -30.39 -9.30 -15.47
CA LEU A 460 -31.01 -8.69 -16.66
C LEU A 460 -31.47 -9.73 -17.69
N GLY A 461 -31.07 -10.99 -17.53
CA GLY A 461 -31.38 -12.08 -18.46
C GLY A 461 -30.59 -12.00 -19.77
N VAL A 462 -29.35 -11.49 -19.72
CA VAL A 462 -28.47 -11.33 -20.88
C VAL A 462 -27.07 -11.87 -20.57
N SER A 463 -26.25 -12.07 -21.59
CA SER A 463 -24.83 -12.34 -21.44
C SER A 463 -24.04 -11.07 -21.07
N VAL A 464 -22.84 -11.25 -20.54
CA VAL A 464 -21.96 -10.11 -20.17
C VAL A 464 -21.56 -9.27 -21.40
N GLY A 465 -21.40 -9.92 -22.57
CA GLY A 465 -21.14 -9.21 -23.83
C GLY A 465 -22.32 -8.35 -24.26
N GLU A 466 -23.54 -8.91 -24.21
CA GLU A 466 -24.77 -8.17 -24.51
C GLU A 466 -24.99 -7.01 -23.53
N LEU A 467 -24.70 -7.19 -22.23
CA LEU A 467 -24.72 -6.09 -21.25
C LEU A 467 -23.81 -4.95 -21.70
N GLY A 468 -22.60 -5.27 -22.18
CA GLY A 468 -21.66 -4.28 -22.70
C GLY A 468 -22.16 -3.51 -23.91
N GLU A 469 -22.86 -4.17 -24.84
CA GLU A 469 -23.47 -3.52 -26.01
C GLU A 469 -24.70 -2.68 -25.61
N MET A 470 -25.51 -3.17 -24.67
CA MET A 470 -26.66 -2.44 -24.14
C MET A 470 -26.26 -1.16 -23.41
N ALA A 471 -25.14 -1.21 -22.68
CA ALA A 471 -24.60 -0.06 -21.98
C ALA A 471 -24.23 1.10 -22.92
N LEU A 472 -23.80 0.82 -24.16
CA LEU A 472 -23.52 1.86 -25.17
C LEU A 472 -24.78 2.59 -25.66
N GLN A 473 -25.96 2.00 -25.45
CA GLN A 473 -27.24 2.55 -25.89
C GLN A 473 -27.99 3.25 -24.74
N GLY A 474 -27.45 3.18 -23.52
CA GLY A 474 -28.00 3.85 -22.34
C GLY A 474 -27.30 5.16 -22.02
N MET A 475 -27.92 5.98 -21.19
CA MET A 475 -27.37 7.22 -20.62
C MET A 475 -27.17 7.03 -19.12
N SER A 476 -25.94 6.72 -18.72
CA SER A 476 -25.60 6.50 -17.31
C SER A 476 -25.97 7.67 -16.38
N SER A 477 -26.07 8.91 -16.89
CA SER A 477 -26.47 10.10 -16.13
C SER A 477 -27.94 10.07 -15.65
N LYS A 478 -28.79 9.22 -16.22
CA LYS A 478 -30.19 9.09 -15.82
C LYS A 478 -30.39 8.18 -14.61
N VAL A 479 -29.39 7.41 -14.25
CA VAL A 479 -29.49 6.38 -13.21
C VAL A 479 -28.32 6.53 -12.25
N ALA A 480 -28.62 6.99 -11.03
CA ALA A 480 -27.65 6.92 -9.94
C ALA A 480 -27.60 5.48 -9.42
N LEU A 481 -26.45 4.83 -9.57
CA LEU A 481 -26.18 3.49 -9.06
C LEU A 481 -24.83 3.49 -8.38
N ASN A 482 -24.76 2.85 -7.20
CA ASN A 482 -23.51 2.73 -6.45
C ASN A 482 -23.14 1.26 -6.23
N ALA A 483 -22.21 0.76 -7.05
CA ALA A 483 -21.73 -0.61 -7.03
C ALA A 483 -20.56 -0.87 -6.07
N TYR A 484 -20.22 0.07 -5.17
CA TYR A 484 -19.10 -0.10 -4.23
C TYR A 484 -19.11 -1.46 -3.51
N CYS A 485 -20.32 -1.94 -3.19
CA CYS A 485 -20.60 -3.29 -2.74
C CYS A 485 -21.48 -4.00 -3.78
N ALA A 486 -21.06 -5.16 -4.28
CA ALA A 486 -21.84 -5.94 -5.25
C ALA A 486 -23.26 -6.28 -4.76
N ILE A 487 -23.44 -6.48 -3.45
CA ILE A 487 -24.75 -6.78 -2.84
C ILE A 487 -25.67 -5.56 -2.91
N PHE A 488 -25.19 -4.39 -2.48
CA PHE A 488 -25.99 -3.16 -2.55
C PHE A 488 -26.21 -2.70 -3.99
N GLY A 489 -25.20 -2.83 -4.86
CA GLY A 489 -25.36 -2.56 -6.28
C GLY A 489 -26.41 -3.46 -6.93
N LEU A 490 -26.48 -4.75 -6.57
CA LEU A 490 -27.54 -5.62 -7.06
C LEU A 490 -28.92 -5.23 -6.53
N GLN A 491 -29.02 -4.81 -5.26
CA GLN A 491 -30.28 -4.30 -4.70
C GLN A 491 -30.77 -3.06 -5.47
N ASP A 492 -29.87 -2.14 -5.80
CA ASP A 492 -30.18 -0.97 -6.64
C ASP A 492 -30.69 -1.40 -8.02
N VAL A 493 -30.01 -2.35 -8.69
CA VAL A 493 -30.46 -2.90 -9.98
C VAL A 493 -31.88 -3.47 -9.88
N VAL A 494 -32.18 -4.23 -8.82
CA VAL A 494 -33.51 -4.80 -8.58
C VAL A 494 -34.57 -3.70 -8.41
N ALA A 495 -34.26 -2.67 -7.62
CA ALA A 495 -35.16 -1.55 -7.40
C ALA A 495 -35.41 -0.74 -8.68
N LEU A 496 -34.38 -0.52 -9.49
CA LEU A 496 -34.48 0.17 -10.78
C LEU A 496 -35.35 -0.59 -11.78
N LEU A 497 -35.18 -1.92 -11.87
CA LEU A 497 -36.06 -2.77 -12.67
C LEU A 497 -37.52 -2.69 -12.21
N ALA A 498 -37.77 -2.73 -10.89
CA ALA A 498 -39.12 -2.62 -10.33
C ALA A 498 -39.78 -1.27 -10.63
N ARG A 499 -38.98 -0.19 -10.77
CA ARG A 499 -39.44 1.15 -11.18
C ARG A 499 -39.65 1.30 -12.69
N GLY A 500 -39.39 0.25 -13.48
CA GLY A 500 -39.53 0.29 -14.94
C GLY A 500 -38.38 1.00 -15.67
N VAL A 501 -37.23 1.20 -15.02
CA VAL A 501 -36.06 1.75 -15.69
C VAL A 501 -35.58 0.79 -16.77
N SER A 502 -35.23 1.33 -17.93
CA SER A 502 -34.79 0.52 -19.07
C SER A 502 -33.51 -0.25 -18.75
N LYS A 503 -33.38 -1.47 -19.29
CA LYS A 503 -32.17 -2.29 -19.09
C LYS A 503 -30.91 -1.64 -19.68
N HIS A 504 -31.04 -0.82 -20.73
CA HIS A 504 -29.93 -0.08 -21.33
C HIS A 504 -29.38 0.97 -20.36
N GLU A 505 -30.28 1.73 -19.71
CA GLU A 505 -29.91 2.73 -18.70
C GLU A 505 -29.24 2.07 -17.48
N ILE A 506 -29.76 0.93 -17.04
CA ILE A 506 -29.17 0.14 -15.95
C ILE A 506 -27.78 -0.37 -16.34
N ALA A 507 -27.62 -0.93 -17.54
CA ALA A 507 -26.33 -1.44 -18.02
C ALA A 507 -25.28 -0.31 -18.09
N ALA A 508 -25.66 0.87 -18.61
CA ALA A 508 -24.79 2.04 -18.65
C ALA A 508 -24.37 2.50 -17.24
N ALA A 509 -25.31 2.55 -16.30
CA ALA A 509 -25.03 2.92 -14.91
C ALA A 509 -24.10 1.94 -14.19
N VAL A 510 -24.23 0.64 -14.48
CA VAL A 510 -23.36 -0.41 -13.94
C VAL A 510 -21.92 -0.25 -14.46
N CYS A 511 -21.76 -0.10 -15.78
CA CYS A 511 -20.44 0.15 -16.38
C CYS A 511 -19.80 1.43 -15.84
N ARG A 512 -20.57 2.53 -15.72
CA ARG A 512 -20.12 3.78 -15.13
C ARG A 512 -19.70 3.62 -13.67
N SER A 513 -20.49 2.93 -12.86
CA SER A 513 -20.18 2.77 -11.44
C SER A 513 -18.87 2.00 -11.21
N ILE A 514 -18.60 0.98 -12.03
CA ILE A 514 -17.31 0.26 -11.99
C ILE A 514 -16.16 1.19 -12.40
N ALA A 515 -16.33 1.99 -13.45
CA ALA A 515 -15.32 2.95 -13.89
C ALA A 515 -15.04 4.05 -12.84
N GLU A 516 -16.06 4.57 -12.17
CA GLU A 516 -15.93 5.53 -11.07
C GLU A 516 -15.23 4.92 -9.85
N GLN A 517 -15.56 3.67 -9.51
CA GLN A 517 -14.88 2.96 -8.44
C GLN A 517 -13.41 2.72 -8.76
N PHE A 518 -13.08 2.39 -10.00
CA PHE A 518 -11.69 2.29 -10.45
C PHE A 518 -10.97 3.64 -10.29
N TYR A 519 -11.56 4.72 -10.81
CA TYR A 519 -11.00 6.07 -10.69
C TYR A 519 -10.70 6.45 -9.24
N GLN A 520 -11.63 6.18 -8.33
CA GLN A 520 -11.51 6.50 -6.90
C GLN A 520 -10.52 5.60 -6.15
N GLN A 521 -10.39 4.33 -6.53
CA GLN A 521 -9.50 3.39 -5.83
C GLN A 521 -8.04 3.49 -6.27
N PHE A 522 -7.78 3.68 -7.57
CA PHE A 522 -6.44 3.45 -8.12
C PHE A 522 -5.65 4.74 -8.40
N LEU A 523 -6.28 5.84 -8.80
CA LEU A 523 -5.54 7.06 -9.16
C LEU A 523 -4.83 7.75 -7.99
N GLY A 524 -5.18 7.42 -6.75
CA GLY A 524 -4.41 7.85 -5.57
C GLY A 524 -3.10 7.07 -5.37
N ASP A 525 -3.00 5.89 -5.98
CA ASP A 525 -1.91 4.93 -5.75
C ASP A 525 -1.03 4.70 -6.99
N VAL A 526 -1.42 5.21 -8.17
CA VAL A 526 -0.65 5.13 -9.43
C VAL A 526 -0.73 6.42 -10.24
N ASP A 527 0.21 6.65 -11.16
CA ASP A 527 0.15 7.78 -12.09
C ASP A 527 -0.86 7.53 -13.23
N ALA A 528 -1.67 8.53 -13.51
CA ALA A 528 -2.47 8.61 -14.73
C ALA A 528 -1.57 8.89 -15.95
N VAL A 529 -1.21 7.85 -16.70
CA VAL A 529 -0.42 7.97 -17.94
C VAL A 529 -1.31 7.67 -19.14
N ASN A 530 -1.42 8.60 -20.10
CA ASN A 530 -2.22 8.43 -21.31
C ASN A 530 -1.43 7.60 -22.37
N PRO A 531 -2.03 6.63 -23.08
CA PRO A 531 -3.39 6.12 -22.93
C PRO A 531 -3.54 5.08 -21.81
N ILE A 532 -4.78 4.81 -21.41
CA ILE A 532 -5.16 3.60 -20.68
C ILE A 532 -5.11 2.41 -21.65
N ILE A 533 -4.35 1.37 -21.34
CA ILE A 533 -4.43 0.08 -22.02
C ILE A 533 -5.32 -0.86 -21.19
N HIS A 534 -6.55 -1.06 -21.64
CA HIS A 534 -7.52 -1.90 -20.94
C HIS A 534 -7.37 -3.37 -21.39
N VAL A 535 -7.01 -4.24 -20.45
CA VAL A 535 -6.76 -5.67 -20.64
C VAL A 535 -7.59 -6.50 -19.66
N GLY A 536 -7.47 -7.83 -19.74
CA GLY A 536 -8.28 -8.75 -18.95
C GLY A 536 -9.63 -9.05 -19.59
N GLY A 537 -10.43 -9.90 -18.96
CA GLY A 537 -11.69 -10.38 -19.57
C GLY A 537 -12.73 -9.28 -19.78
N THR A 538 -12.75 -8.30 -18.89
CA THR A 538 -13.69 -7.17 -18.92
C THR A 538 -13.36 -6.13 -19.99
N SER A 539 -12.15 -6.16 -20.56
CA SER A 539 -11.79 -5.32 -21.71
C SER A 539 -12.66 -5.57 -22.94
N LEU A 540 -13.33 -6.74 -23.02
CA LEU A 540 -14.28 -7.08 -24.08
C LEU A 540 -15.66 -6.42 -23.90
N ILE A 541 -15.91 -5.81 -22.74
CA ILE A 541 -17.17 -5.16 -22.41
C ILE A 541 -17.08 -3.71 -22.87
N LYS A 542 -17.58 -3.44 -24.09
CA LYS A 542 -17.42 -2.14 -24.74
C LYS A 542 -17.99 -0.98 -23.91
N GLY A 543 -19.16 -1.15 -23.32
CA GLY A 543 -19.74 -0.13 -22.43
C GLY A 543 -18.88 0.22 -21.21
N LEU A 544 -18.12 -0.74 -20.66
CA LEU A 544 -17.17 -0.44 -19.59
C LEU A 544 -15.97 0.36 -20.11
N THR A 545 -15.48 0.02 -21.31
CA THR A 545 -14.38 0.75 -21.96
C THR A 545 -14.79 2.20 -22.27
N GLU A 546 -16.02 2.42 -22.72
CA GLU A 546 -16.55 3.76 -22.94
C GLU A 546 -16.70 4.53 -21.61
N ALA A 547 -17.30 3.90 -20.61
CA ALA A 547 -17.44 4.49 -19.29
C ALA A 547 -16.09 4.88 -18.66
N LEU A 548 -15.05 4.06 -18.85
CA LEU A 548 -13.69 4.39 -18.44
C LEU A 548 -13.17 5.64 -19.13
N ARG A 549 -13.40 5.80 -20.45
CA ARG A 549 -13.02 6.99 -21.20
C ARG A 549 -13.74 8.24 -20.66
N GLU A 550 -15.05 8.15 -20.44
CA GLU A 550 -15.84 9.26 -19.91
C GLU A 550 -15.44 9.67 -18.49
N VAL A 551 -15.25 8.70 -17.60
CA VAL A 551 -14.97 8.96 -16.17
C VAL A 551 -13.54 9.47 -15.99
N THR A 552 -12.58 8.91 -16.72
CA THR A 552 -11.15 9.26 -16.53
C THR A 552 -10.73 10.46 -17.38
N GLY A 553 -11.44 10.75 -18.48
CA GLY A 553 -11.02 11.74 -19.47
C GLY A 553 -9.75 11.34 -20.25
N LEU A 554 -9.31 10.08 -20.14
CA LEU A 554 -8.13 9.55 -20.82
C LEU A 554 -8.53 8.72 -22.04
N ASP A 555 -7.63 8.63 -23.02
CA ASP A 555 -7.79 7.69 -24.13
C ASP A 555 -7.75 6.27 -23.61
N VAL A 556 -8.67 5.42 -24.09
CA VAL A 556 -8.71 4.00 -23.73
C VAL A 556 -8.53 3.14 -24.96
N VAL A 557 -7.50 2.30 -24.95
CA VAL A 557 -7.12 1.38 -26.01
C VAL A 557 -7.29 -0.05 -25.52
N VAL A 558 -8.03 -0.85 -26.30
CA VAL A 558 -8.18 -2.29 -26.08
C VAL A 558 -7.42 -3.02 -27.20
N PRO A 559 -6.24 -3.60 -26.93
CA PRO A 559 -5.48 -4.28 -27.98
C PRO A 559 -6.13 -5.61 -28.39
N ARG A 560 -5.79 -6.11 -29.58
CA ARG A 560 -6.19 -7.46 -29.99
C ARG A 560 -5.64 -8.48 -28.97
N CYS A 561 -6.44 -9.48 -28.61
CA CYS A 561 -6.08 -10.48 -27.60
C CYS A 561 -5.87 -9.90 -26.18
N SER A 562 -6.47 -8.74 -25.86
CA SER A 562 -6.39 -8.06 -24.56
C SER A 562 -6.67 -8.95 -23.34
N GLN A 563 -7.58 -9.91 -23.45
CA GLN A 563 -7.90 -10.87 -22.38
C GLN A 563 -6.73 -11.80 -22.03
N PHE A 564 -5.77 -11.95 -22.93
CA PHE A 564 -4.60 -12.84 -22.82
C PHE A 564 -3.32 -12.13 -22.39
N ALA A 565 -3.37 -10.86 -22.00
CA ALA A 565 -2.19 -10.07 -21.64
C ALA A 565 -1.29 -10.79 -20.61
N GLY A 566 -1.84 -11.29 -19.49
CA GLY A 566 -1.06 -12.04 -18.50
C GLY A 566 -0.33 -13.25 -19.08
N ALA A 567 -1.01 -14.06 -19.90
CA ALA A 567 -0.40 -15.22 -20.55
C ALA A 567 0.69 -14.83 -21.56
N VAL A 568 0.45 -13.80 -22.38
CA VAL A 568 1.44 -13.27 -23.35
C VAL A 568 2.68 -12.76 -22.63
N GLY A 569 2.51 -11.97 -21.56
CA GLY A 569 3.63 -11.47 -20.80
C GLY A 569 4.40 -12.58 -20.06
N ALA A 570 3.72 -13.62 -19.57
CA ALA A 570 4.39 -14.78 -19.01
C ALA A 570 5.26 -15.52 -20.05
N ALA A 571 4.73 -15.75 -21.26
CA ALA A 571 5.50 -16.35 -22.36
C ALA A 571 6.70 -15.48 -22.75
N ALA A 572 6.50 -14.17 -22.89
CA ALA A 572 7.54 -13.22 -23.25
C ALA A 572 8.65 -13.11 -22.19
N MET A 573 8.29 -13.08 -20.89
CA MET A 573 9.30 -13.09 -19.82
C MET A 573 10.07 -14.41 -19.78
N ALA A 574 9.41 -15.53 -20.06
CA ALA A 574 10.09 -16.83 -20.16
C ALA A 574 11.13 -16.83 -21.29
N LEU A 575 10.80 -16.31 -22.48
CA LEU A 575 11.76 -16.12 -23.58
C LEU A 575 12.92 -15.20 -23.19
N ASN A 576 12.63 -14.10 -22.50
CA ASN A 576 13.65 -13.14 -22.05
C ASN A 576 14.55 -13.65 -20.91
N SER A 577 14.15 -14.73 -20.23
CA SER A 577 14.90 -15.32 -19.12
C SER A 577 15.99 -16.29 -19.56
N ARG A 578 15.95 -16.72 -20.82
CA ARG A 578 16.99 -17.46 -21.52
C ARG A 578 18.06 -16.50 -22.03
#